data_AF-A0A167EVH7-F1
#
_entry.id   AF-A0A167EVH7-F1
#
_cell.length_a   1.000
_cell.length_b   1.000
_cell.length_c   1.000
_cell.angle_alpha   90.00
_cell.angle_beta   90.00
_cell.angle_gamma   90.00
#
_symmetry.space_group_name_H-M   'P 1'
#
loop_
_entity.id
_entity.type
_entity.pdbx_description
1 polymer ?
#
loop_
_entity_poly.entity_id
_entity_poly.type
_entity_poly.pdbx_seq_one_letter_code
_entity_poly.pdbx_strand_id
1 'polypeptide(L)'
;MTASNNIIDPVVVYADEEELPHPIAQTKTATTIRSTAETIRRKITTREGILGDFDYAYLFTPRIPFYTSMKERQSSEPTRSSTVFFGLNSSIPLLLGIVLGLQHCLAMLAGIITPPIIISSMANLTTEDSEYLVSASLIACGFLSMVQIIRFRILKTKYYIGTGLLSVVGTSFSTISVVSTAFPQFYKNGFCPSDANGKPLPCPDAYGALLGTCAVCGLIEVLLSFCPPKILQKIFPPLVTGPVVLLIGTSLVQSGFQDWVGGSGCATPGTICPSPGAPHALPWGSAQFIGLGFLAFVCIVLCEKWGSPFMKSCSIVISLIIGCIVAAACGYFDRSTIDAAPVANFMWVKTFRLSVAGNMVLPVLSVYIVCMMETIGDVTATSDVSRQPVEGDLYDSRIQGGVLADGLNSIIAALMTITPMSTFAQNNGVISLTQCANRVAGLWACFFLIIMGIFSKFAGAIVAIPKPVLGGVTTFLFSSVAVSGIKIISSIPFTRRDRFVLTASLMFGFAALLVPNWFSQVFTYQGDNNRLKGLLDAVIIFMETPYSIAGFVGVIVNLVIRQEFDVATSIEDLDGTENVHLPGAETEK
;
A
#
# COMPACT_ATOMS: atom_id res chain seq x y z
N MET A 1 -23.11 -45.83 -16.51
CA MET A 1 -22.51 -45.50 -17.82
C MET A 1 -21.39 -44.51 -17.57
N THR A 2 -20.18 -44.97 -17.86
CA THR A 2 -18.87 -44.36 -17.60
C THR A 2 -18.59 -43.13 -18.48
N ALA A 3 -18.04 -42.08 -17.88
CA ALA A 3 -17.20 -41.10 -18.57
C ALA A 3 -16.07 -40.67 -17.61
N SER A 4 -14.84 -40.93 -18.03
CA SER A 4 -13.60 -40.81 -17.27
C SER A 4 -13.16 -39.34 -17.20
N ASN A 5 -12.96 -38.80 -16.00
CA ASN A 5 -12.22 -37.55 -15.79
C ASN A 5 -10.74 -37.87 -15.53
N ASN A 6 -9.91 -37.67 -16.55
CA ASN A 6 -8.47 -37.53 -16.36
C ASN A 6 -8.19 -36.08 -15.95
N ILE A 7 -7.89 -35.84 -14.67
CA ILE A 7 -7.17 -34.66 -14.23
C ILE A 7 -5.83 -35.16 -13.72
N ILE A 8 -4.78 -34.70 -14.40
CA ILE A 8 -3.39 -35.08 -14.18
C ILE A 8 -2.87 -34.23 -13.02
N ASP A 9 -2.54 -34.87 -11.91
CA ASP A 9 -1.79 -34.26 -10.82
C ASP A 9 -0.37 -33.90 -11.32
N PRO A 10 0.14 -32.68 -11.08
CA PRO A 10 1.54 -32.39 -11.31
C PRO A 10 2.37 -33.03 -10.19
N VAL A 11 3.09 -34.10 -10.56
CA VAL A 11 4.10 -34.75 -9.72
C VAL A 11 5.11 -33.71 -9.23
N VAL A 12 5.09 -33.42 -7.93
CA VAL A 12 6.10 -32.66 -7.22
C VAL A 12 7.28 -33.60 -6.96
N VAL A 13 8.38 -33.40 -7.71
CA VAL A 13 9.65 -34.07 -7.41
C VAL A 13 10.37 -33.24 -6.36
N TYR A 14 10.35 -33.70 -5.10
CA TYR A 14 11.30 -33.26 -4.10
C TYR A 14 12.68 -33.80 -4.49
N ALA A 15 13.63 -32.91 -4.75
CA ALA A 15 15.03 -33.29 -4.82
C ALA A 15 15.61 -33.19 -3.41
N ASP A 16 16.02 -34.33 -2.85
CA ASP A 16 16.77 -34.41 -1.60
C ASP A 16 18.09 -33.62 -1.73
N GLU A 17 18.29 -32.62 -0.88
CA GLU A 17 19.58 -31.93 -0.72
C GLU A 17 20.43 -32.69 0.31
N GLU A 18 21.16 -33.71 -0.14
CA GLU A 18 22.36 -34.19 0.56
C GLU A 18 23.63 -33.66 -0.12
N GLU A 19 24.46 -33.01 0.71
CA GLU A 19 25.87 -32.66 0.52
C GLU A 19 26.27 -31.65 -0.58
N LEU A 20 26.27 -30.36 -0.22
CA LEU A 20 27.14 -29.34 -0.83
C LEU A 20 28.16 -28.82 0.20
N PRO A 21 29.48 -28.88 -0.08
CA PRO A 21 30.49 -28.60 0.93
C PRO A 21 30.59 -27.11 1.25
N HIS A 22 30.77 -26.82 2.55
CA HIS A 22 30.95 -25.46 3.09
C HIS A 22 32.04 -24.66 2.35
N PRO A 23 31.80 -23.40 1.98
CA PRO A 23 32.84 -22.58 1.38
C PRO A 23 33.78 -22.03 2.46
N ILE A 24 35.00 -22.55 2.46
CA ILE A 24 36.16 -22.02 3.18
C ILE A 24 36.36 -20.55 2.81
N ALA A 25 36.49 -19.71 3.83
CA ALA A 25 36.82 -18.31 3.73
C ALA A 25 38.28 -18.14 3.28
N GLN A 26 38.51 -17.50 2.13
CA GLN A 26 39.54 -16.48 1.88
C GLN A 26 39.59 -16.05 0.39
N THR A 27 39.84 -14.75 0.15
CA THR A 27 40.09 -14.08 -1.16
C THR A 27 38.95 -14.05 -2.20
N LYS A 28 37.98 -13.12 -2.07
CA LYS A 28 36.87 -12.94 -3.06
C LYS A 28 36.57 -11.51 -3.56
N THR A 29 37.30 -10.46 -3.17
CA THR A 29 36.85 -9.09 -3.50
C THR A 29 37.23 -8.60 -4.90
N ALA A 30 38.39 -8.97 -5.45
CA ALA A 30 38.84 -8.45 -6.75
C ALA A 30 38.27 -9.20 -7.98
N THR A 31 38.04 -10.51 -7.86
CA THR A 31 37.51 -11.36 -8.94
C THR A 31 36.01 -11.14 -9.19
N THR A 32 35.23 -10.81 -8.15
CA THR A 32 33.79 -10.55 -8.27
C THR A 32 33.46 -9.23 -8.96
N ILE A 33 34.29 -8.18 -8.80
CA ILE A 33 34.08 -6.90 -9.47
C ILE A 33 34.32 -7.03 -10.97
N ARG A 34 35.39 -7.74 -11.37
CA ARG A 34 35.72 -7.97 -12.77
C ARG A 34 34.67 -8.83 -13.48
N SER A 35 34.18 -9.90 -12.85
CA SER A 35 33.10 -10.73 -13.39
C SER A 35 31.75 -10.00 -13.48
N THR A 36 31.47 -9.10 -12.53
CA THR A 36 30.26 -8.26 -12.54
C THR A 36 30.34 -7.21 -13.65
N ALA A 37 31.50 -6.57 -13.84
CA ALA A 37 31.75 -5.64 -14.93
C ALA A 37 31.64 -6.32 -16.31
N GLU A 38 32.14 -7.55 -16.45
CA GLU A 38 32.01 -8.33 -17.69
C GLU A 38 30.55 -8.77 -17.95
N THR A 39 29.80 -9.11 -16.90
CA THR A 39 28.36 -9.42 -17.02
C THR A 39 27.54 -8.20 -17.42
N ILE A 40 27.82 -7.03 -16.82
CA ILE A 40 27.21 -5.75 -17.19
C ILE A 40 27.57 -5.38 -18.62
N ARG A 41 28.86 -5.50 -18.99
CA ARG A 41 29.33 -5.27 -20.35
C ARG A 41 28.59 -6.17 -21.33
N ARG A 42 28.52 -7.47 -21.08
CA ARG A 42 27.79 -8.42 -21.93
C ARG A 42 26.30 -8.06 -22.03
N LYS A 43 25.64 -7.67 -20.93
CA LYS A 43 24.23 -7.24 -20.97
C LYS A 43 23.99 -5.99 -21.80
N ILE A 44 24.92 -5.03 -21.77
CA ILE A 44 24.81 -3.76 -22.51
C ILE A 44 25.28 -3.91 -23.97
N THR A 45 26.20 -4.83 -24.27
CA THR A 45 26.78 -4.96 -25.62
C THR A 45 26.13 -6.05 -26.48
N THR A 46 25.39 -6.99 -25.91
CA THR A 46 24.78 -8.09 -26.68
C THR A 46 23.29 -7.90 -26.89
N ARG A 47 22.79 -8.25 -28.09
CA ARG A 47 21.36 -8.17 -28.43
C ARG A 47 20.50 -9.04 -27.50
N GLU A 48 21.00 -10.21 -27.13
CA GLU A 48 20.38 -11.11 -26.14
C GLU A 48 20.31 -10.51 -24.74
N GLY A 49 21.30 -9.71 -24.34
CA GLY A 49 21.30 -9.02 -23.04
C GLY A 49 20.32 -7.85 -22.96
N ILE A 50 20.13 -7.13 -24.08
CA ILE A 50 19.24 -5.97 -24.16
C ILE A 50 17.78 -6.41 -24.35
N LEU A 51 17.52 -7.19 -25.40
CA LEU A 51 16.16 -7.59 -25.81
C LEU A 51 15.78 -8.95 -25.24
N GLY A 52 16.68 -9.93 -25.31
CA GLY A 52 16.40 -11.32 -24.95
C GLY A 52 15.24 -11.94 -25.74
N ASP A 53 14.85 -13.16 -25.36
CA ASP A 53 13.80 -13.93 -26.03
C ASP A 53 12.44 -13.82 -25.30
N PHE A 54 12.07 -12.60 -24.90
CA PHE A 54 10.78 -12.34 -24.26
C PHE A 54 9.72 -11.89 -25.27
N ASP A 55 8.49 -12.38 -25.13
CA ASP A 55 7.36 -11.95 -25.96
C ASP A 55 6.84 -10.57 -25.49
N TYR A 56 7.48 -9.50 -25.98
CA TYR A 56 7.04 -8.13 -25.72
C TYR A 56 5.67 -7.83 -26.33
N ALA A 57 5.24 -8.57 -27.36
CA ALA A 57 3.92 -8.34 -27.94
C ALA A 57 2.84 -8.69 -26.92
N TYR A 58 2.97 -9.80 -26.19
CA TYR A 58 2.05 -10.17 -25.10
C TYR A 58 1.84 -9.06 -24.06
N LEU A 59 2.91 -8.36 -23.68
CA LEU A 59 2.85 -7.30 -22.66
C LEU A 59 2.04 -6.08 -23.11
N PHE A 60 2.05 -5.77 -24.41
CA PHE A 60 1.42 -4.57 -24.98
C PHE A 60 0.19 -4.83 -25.84
N THR A 61 -0.12 -6.07 -26.22
CA THR A 61 -1.29 -6.38 -27.05
C THR A 61 -2.57 -6.38 -26.21
N PRO A 62 -3.54 -5.48 -26.46
CA PRO A 62 -4.83 -5.51 -25.79
C PRO A 62 -5.68 -6.70 -26.26
N ARG A 63 -6.53 -7.22 -25.36
CA ARG A 63 -7.46 -8.31 -25.68
C ARG A 63 -8.75 -7.74 -26.25
N ILE A 64 -8.74 -7.41 -27.55
CA ILE A 64 -9.92 -6.89 -28.25
C ILE A 64 -10.82 -8.08 -28.65
N PRO A 65 -12.12 -8.08 -28.33
CA PRO A 65 -13.00 -9.24 -28.50
C PRO A 65 -13.08 -9.74 -29.95
N PHE A 66 -13.09 -8.84 -30.93
CA PHE A 66 -13.23 -9.22 -32.34
C PHE A 66 -11.94 -9.72 -32.99
N TYR A 67 -10.77 -9.27 -32.53
CA TYR A 67 -9.47 -9.66 -33.09
C TYR A 67 -8.91 -10.93 -32.41
N THR A 68 -9.10 -11.05 -31.10
CA THR A 68 -8.58 -12.18 -30.30
C THR A 68 -9.36 -13.46 -30.60
N SER A 69 -10.70 -13.37 -30.72
CA SER A 69 -11.54 -14.52 -31.09
C SER A 69 -11.21 -15.09 -32.47
N MET A 70 -10.80 -14.23 -33.41
CA MET A 70 -10.43 -14.66 -34.77
C MET A 70 -9.04 -15.32 -34.80
N LYS A 71 -8.08 -14.80 -34.01
CA LYS A 71 -6.72 -15.35 -33.88
C LYS A 71 -6.69 -16.66 -33.06
N GLU A 72 -7.49 -16.76 -32.00
CA GLU A 72 -7.69 -17.99 -31.22
C GLU A 72 -8.42 -19.08 -32.03
N ARG A 73 -9.35 -18.70 -32.92
CA ARG A 73 -10.00 -19.66 -33.83
C ARG A 73 -9.07 -20.17 -34.95
N GLN A 74 -8.03 -19.44 -35.31
CA GLN A 74 -7.07 -19.83 -36.36
C GLN A 74 -5.83 -20.59 -35.83
N SER A 75 -5.59 -20.61 -34.52
CA SER A 75 -4.46 -21.31 -33.91
C SER A 75 -4.91 -22.66 -33.34
N SER A 76 -4.65 -23.73 -34.09
CA SER A 76 -4.94 -25.14 -33.72
C SER A 76 -3.89 -25.79 -32.83
N GLU A 77 -2.86 -25.07 -32.41
CA GLU A 77 -1.97 -25.46 -31.32
C GLU A 77 -2.25 -24.56 -30.10
N PRO A 78 -2.24 -25.10 -28.86
CA PRO A 78 -2.21 -24.24 -27.69
C PRO A 78 -0.95 -23.39 -27.84
N THR A 79 -1.10 -22.11 -28.15
CA THR A 79 0.03 -21.18 -28.20
C THR A 79 0.75 -21.38 -26.88
N ARG A 80 1.99 -21.87 -26.91
CA ARG A 80 2.90 -21.94 -25.77
C ARG A 80 3.16 -20.51 -25.29
N SER A 81 2.18 -19.85 -24.71
CA SER A 81 2.38 -18.74 -23.79
C SER A 81 2.59 -19.36 -22.41
N SER A 82 3.56 -20.28 -22.31
CA SER A 82 4.18 -20.54 -21.02
C SER A 82 4.97 -19.29 -20.69
N THR A 83 4.31 -18.30 -20.09
CA THR A 83 4.98 -17.13 -19.55
C THR A 83 6.05 -17.65 -18.58
N VAL A 84 7.31 -17.49 -18.98
CA VAL A 84 8.44 -17.95 -18.17
C VAL A 84 8.39 -17.13 -16.89
N PHE A 85 8.20 -17.78 -15.76
CA PHE A 85 8.19 -17.11 -14.47
C PHE A 85 9.62 -16.65 -14.14
N PHE A 86 9.82 -15.35 -13.97
CA PHE A 86 11.11 -14.78 -13.58
C PHE A 86 11.21 -14.70 -12.06
N GLY A 87 11.97 -15.62 -11.47
CA GLY A 87 12.26 -15.63 -10.03
C GLY A 87 13.12 -14.46 -9.56
N LEU A 88 13.21 -14.29 -8.23
CA LEU A 88 13.81 -13.12 -7.56
C LEU A 88 15.19 -12.70 -8.09
N ASN A 89 16.09 -13.67 -8.29
CA ASN A 89 17.49 -13.46 -8.67
C ASN A 89 17.81 -13.98 -10.09
N SER A 90 16.78 -14.20 -10.92
CA SER A 90 16.96 -14.65 -12.30
C SER A 90 17.61 -13.57 -13.16
N SER A 91 18.30 -13.95 -14.24
CA SER A 91 18.81 -12.98 -15.20
C SER A 91 17.70 -12.56 -16.16
N ILE A 92 17.19 -11.33 -16.04
CA ILE A 92 16.27 -10.74 -17.01
C ILE A 92 17.02 -9.85 -18.03
N PRO A 93 16.47 -9.72 -19.26
CA PRO A 93 16.91 -8.73 -20.23
C PRO A 93 16.78 -7.31 -19.68
N LEU A 94 17.69 -6.42 -20.08
CA LEU A 94 17.72 -5.05 -19.58
C LEU A 94 16.44 -4.28 -19.91
N LEU A 95 15.97 -4.38 -21.16
CA LEU A 95 14.76 -3.68 -21.60
C LEU A 95 13.53 -4.18 -20.82
N LEU A 96 13.40 -5.49 -20.62
CA LEU A 96 12.32 -6.06 -19.81
C LEU A 96 12.35 -5.52 -18.38
N GLY A 97 13.52 -5.46 -17.75
CA GLY A 97 13.67 -4.89 -16.41
C GLY A 97 13.27 -3.42 -16.34
N ILE A 98 13.63 -2.62 -17.34
CA ILE A 98 13.26 -1.20 -17.44
C ILE A 98 11.74 -1.05 -17.62
N VAL A 99 11.14 -1.81 -18.55
CA VAL A 99 9.71 -1.73 -18.85
C VAL A 99 8.87 -2.17 -17.65
N LEU A 100 9.21 -3.30 -17.02
CA LEU A 100 8.51 -3.78 -15.83
C LEU A 100 8.75 -2.86 -14.63
N GLY A 101 9.94 -2.27 -14.49
CA GLY A 101 10.21 -1.26 -13.47
C GLY A 101 9.33 -0.02 -13.65
N LEU A 102 9.17 0.46 -14.90
CA LEU A 102 8.23 1.54 -15.21
C LEU A 102 6.78 1.13 -14.89
N GLN A 103 6.38 -0.10 -15.21
CA GLN A 103 5.05 -0.62 -14.89
C GLN A 103 4.77 -0.62 -13.38
N HIS A 104 5.71 -1.12 -12.57
CA HIS A 104 5.61 -1.07 -11.11
C HIS A 104 5.50 0.39 -10.63
N CYS A 105 6.41 1.26 -11.09
CA CYS A 105 6.40 2.69 -10.75
C CYS A 105 5.02 3.32 -11.03
N LEU A 106 4.46 3.10 -12.21
CA LEU A 106 3.14 3.63 -12.59
C LEU A 106 2.00 2.99 -11.80
N ALA A 107 2.04 1.69 -11.53
CA ALA A 107 1.01 1.00 -10.75
C ALA A 107 0.86 1.58 -9.33
N MET A 108 1.97 2.01 -8.72
CA MET A 108 2.01 2.51 -7.34
C MET A 108 1.92 4.03 -7.25
N LEU A 109 2.15 4.73 -8.38
CA LEU A 109 2.22 6.19 -8.44
C LEU A 109 1.03 6.86 -7.75
N ALA A 110 -0.21 6.44 -8.08
CA ALA A 110 -1.41 7.01 -7.51
C ALA A 110 -1.43 6.89 -5.97
N GLY A 111 -1.08 5.73 -5.42
CA GLY A 111 -1.04 5.56 -3.96
C GLY A 111 0.11 6.31 -3.28
N ILE A 112 1.21 6.59 -3.98
CA ILE A 112 2.34 7.36 -3.40
C ILE A 112 2.04 8.86 -3.37
N ILE A 113 1.32 9.38 -4.38
CA ILE A 113 1.03 10.82 -4.52
C ILE A 113 -0.23 11.26 -3.77
N THR A 114 -1.20 10.36 -3.57
CA THR A 114 -2.47 10.71 -2.94
C THR A 114 -2.32 11.15 -1.47
N PRO A 115 -1.57 10.46 -0.59
CA PRO A 115 -1.42 10.88 0.80
C PRO A 115 -0.82 12.27 1.01
N PRO A 116 0.30 12.68 0.36
CA PRO A 116 0.82 14.02 0.54
C PRO A 116 -0.17 15.09 0.07
N ILE A 117 -0.94 14.86 -1.01
CA ILE A 117 -1.98 15.78 -1.49
C ILE A 117 -3.12 15.91 -0.47
N ILE A 118 -3.60 14.79 0.09
CA ILE A 118 -4.70 14.82 1.06
C ILE A 118 -4.25 15.47 2.36
N ILE A 119 -3.08 15.10 2.88
CA ILE A 119 -2.58 15.61 4.15
C ILE A 119 -2.21 17.09 4.04
N SER A 120 -1.63 17.53 2.92
CA SER A 120 -1.36 18.96 2.69
C SER A 120 -2.64 19.79 2.62
N SER A 121 -3.67 19.26 1.95
CA SER A 121 -5.01 19.86 1.90
C SER A 121 -5.64 19.94 3.30
N MET A 122 -5.54 18.89 4.12
CA MET A 122 -6.05 18.88 5.50
C MET A 122 -5.31 19.85 6.43
N ALA A 123 -4.00 20.06 6.22
CA ALA A 123 -3.19 21.05 6.93
C ALA A 123 -3.33 22.48 6.37
N ASN A 124 -4.14 22.67 5.32
CA ASN A 124 -4.29 23.92 4.57
C ASN A 124 -2.94 24.49 4.06
N LEU A 125 -1.98 23.63 3.72
CA LEU A 125 -0.68 24.05 3.22
C LEU A 125 -0.80 24.73 1.85
N THR A 126 0.27 25.44 1.47
CA THR A 126 0.30 26.12 0.17
C THR A 126 0.43 25.10 -0.98
N THR A 127 0.12 25.55 -2.21
CA THR A 127 0.34 24.73 -3.42
C THR A 127 1.81 24.36 -3.57
N GLU A 128 2.73 25.27 -3.27
CA GLU A 128 4.17 25.04 -3.31
C GLU A 128 4.59 23.93 -2.32
N ASP A 129 4.05 23.94 -1.10
CA ASP A 129 4.31 22.88 -0.12
C ASP A 129 3.76 21.53 -0.60
N SER A 130 2.59 21.53 -1.23
CA SER A 130 1.98 20.31 -1.78
C SER A 130 2.83 19.71 -2.93
N GLU A 131 3.33 20.56 -3.83
CA GLU A 131 4.25 20.17 -4.90
C GLU A 131 5.55 19.58 -4.33
N TYR A 132 6.12 20.26 -3.33
CA TYR A 132 7.30 19.77 -2.61
C TYR A 132 7.04 18.39 -2.00
N LEU A 133 5.92 18.21 -1.28
CA LEU A 133 5.59 16.96 -0.61
C LEU A 133 5.35 15.80 -1.59
N VAL A 134 4.75 16.06 -2.75
CA VAL A 134 4.60 15.05 -3.82
C VAL A 134 5.96 14.61 -4.33
N SER A 135 6.84 15.57 -4.67
CA SER A 135 8.21 15.28 -5.11
C SER A 135 9.02 14.54 -4.05
N ALA A 136 9.00 15.00 -2.80
CA ALA A 136 9.71 14.40 -1.68
C ALA A 136 9.17 12.99 -1.38
N SER A 137 7.86 12.76 -1.50
CA SER A 137 7.24 11.44 -1.35
C SER A 137 7.79 10.46 -2.39
N LEU A 138 7.85 10.87 -3.67
CA LEU A 138 8.40 10.04 -4.75
C LEU A 138 9.88 9.69 -4.53
N ILE A 139 10.70 10.67 -4.14
CA ILE A 139 12.13 10.45 -3.86
C ILE A 139 12.31 9.52 -2.65
N ALA A 140 11.61 9.80 -1.54
CA ALA A 140 11.70 9.01 -0.31
C ALA A 140 11.22 7.57 -0.53
N CYS A 141 10.06 7.38 -1.16
CA CYS A 141 9.53 6.05 -1.47
C CYS A 141 10.50 5.27 -2.38
N GLY A 142 11.09 5.91 -3.39
CA GLY A 142 12.08 5.26 -4.24
C GLY A 142 13.34 4.82 -3.48
N PHE A 143 13.89 5.68 -2.62
CA PHE A 143 15.07 5.34 -1.81
C PHE A 143 14.78 4.20 -0.81
N LEU A 144 13.68 4.32 -0.08
CA LEU A 144 13.33 3.42 1.02
C LEU A 144 12.77 2.09 0.49
N SER A 145 12.21 2.07 -0.72
CA SER A 145 11.92 0.83 -1.45
C SER A 145 13.18 0.05 -1.79
N MET A 146 14.28 0.73 -2.13
CA MET A 146 15.56 0.02 -2.32
C MET A 146 16.03 -0.62 -1.02
N VAL A 147 15.85 0.03 0.14
CA VAL A 147 16.17 -0.54 1.45
C VAL A 147 15.32 -1.80 1.73
N GLN A 148 14.03 -1.77 1.37
CA GLN A 148 13.13 -2.91 1.57
C GLN A 148 13.45 -4.09 0.63
N ILE A 149 13.76 -3.80 -0.64
CA ILE A 149 14.06 -4.80 -1.68
C ILE A 149 15.44 -5.42 -1.43
N ILE A 150 16.43 -4.62 -1.02
CA ILE A 150 17.79 -5.07 -0.76
C ILE A 150 17.86 -5.61 0.67
N ARG A 151 17.86 -6.93 0.80
CA ARG A 151 18.01 -7.60 2.09
C ARG A 151 19.43 -7.45 2.62
N PHE A 152 19.63 -6.58 3.62
CA PHE A 152 20.91 -6.40 4.30
C PHE A 152 20.95 -7.21 5.59
N ARG A 153 22.05 -7.93 5.84
CA ARG A 153 22.25 -8.61 7.13
C ARG A 153 22.86 -7.63 8.13
N ILE A 154 22.25 -7.51 9.31
CA ILE A 154 22.81 -6.70 10.39
C ILE A 154 24.08 -7.38 10.90
N LEU A 155 25.20 -6.65 10.87
CA LEU A 155 26.52 -7.18 11.23
C LEU A 155 26.47 -7.81 12.63
N LYS A 156 27.03 -9.02 12.77
CA LYS A 156 27.11 -9.79 14.03
C LYS A 156 25.77 -10.24 14.64
N THR A 157 24.65 -10.13 13.92
CA THR A 157 23.36 -10.67 14.40
C THR A 157 22.72 -11.64 13.38
N LYS A 158 21.60 -12.26 13.78
CA LYS A 158 20.75 -13.10 12.93
C LYS A 158 19.69 -12.32 12.15
N TYR A 159 19.56 -11.02 12.42
CA TYR A 159 18.51 -10.17 11.88
C TYR A 159 18.91 -9.57 10.54
N TYR A 160 17.90 -9.30 9.72
CA TYR A 160 18.03 -8.65 8.42
C TYR A 160 17.20 -7.37 8.41
N ILE A 161 17.57 -6.43 7.57
CA ILE A 161 16.79 -5.25 7.22
C ILE A 161 16.36 -5.45 5.77
N GLY A 162 15.06 -5.39 5.51
CA GLY A 162 14.45 -5.61 4.21
C GLY A 162 14.00 -7.06 4.00
N THR A 163 13.09 -7.23 3.04
CA THR A 163 12.39 -8.50 2.77
C THR A 163 13.18 -9.38 1.79
N GLY A 164 14.01 -8.78 0.93
CA GLY A 164 14.61 -9.50 -0.19
C GLY A 164 13.57 -10.00 -1.19
N LEU A 165 12.42 -9.34 -1.27
CA LEU A 165 11.39 -9.54 -2.28
C LEU A 165 11.24 -8.24 -3.07
N LEU A 166 10.42 -8.27 -4.12
CA LEU A 166 9.98 -7.05 -4.79
C LEU A 166 8.93 -6.34 -3.92
N SER A 167 9.34 -5.87 -2.74
CA SER A 167 8.49 -5.16 -1.78
C SER A 167 8.73 -3.67 -1.91
N VAL A 168 7.83 -2.98 -2.60
CA VAL A 168 7.89 -1.53 -2.73
C VAL A 168 7.18 -0.91 -1.53
N VAL A 169 7.72 0.19 -1.02
CA VAL A 169 7.12 0.96 0.06
C VAL A 169 6.50 2.26 -0.48
N GLY A 170 5.45 2.70 0.19
CA GLY A 170 4.82 3.99 -0.08
C GLY A 170 4.17 4.53 1.18
N THR A 171 3.73 5.79 1.13
CA THR A 171 3.08 6.46 2.27
C THR A 171 1.80 5.73 2.69
N SER A 172 1.70 5.36 3.98
CA SER A 172 0.57 4.59 4.50
C SER A 172 -0.70 5.45 4.59
N PHE A 173 -1.81 4.88 4.14
CA PHE A 173 -3.12 5.50 4.17
C PHE A 173 -3.72 5.60 5.58
N SER A 174 -3.25 4.75 6.51
CA SER A 174 -3.67 4.77 7.91
C SER A 174 -3.42 6.12 8.59
N THR A 175 -2.38 6.85 8.17
CA THR A 175 -2.05 8.19 8.68
C THR A 175 -3.15 9.20 8.34
N ILE A 176 -3.80 9.07 7.18
CA ILE A 176 -4.82 10.02 6.72
C ILE A 176 -6.02 10.03 7.68
N SER A 177 -6.49 8.86 8.16
CA SER A 177 -7.62 8.80 9.09
C SER A 177 -7.29 9.34 10.48
N VAL A 178 -6.02 9.31 10.91
CA VAL A 178 -5.59 9.97 12.15
C VAL A 178 -5.51 11.48 11.94
N VAL A 179 -4.97 11.93 10.81
CA VAL A 179 -4.85 13.34 10.49
C VAL A 179 -6.23 14.00 10.35
N SER A 180 -7.21 13.31 9.77
CA SER A 180 -8.57 13.84 9.60
C SER A 180 -9.28 14.16 10.91
N THR A 181 -8.89 13.49 12.01
CA THR A 181 -9.43 13.72 13.36
C THR A 181 -8.50 14.61 14.20
N ALA A 182 -7.18 14.48 14.07
CA ALA A 182 -6.19 15.22 14.85
C ALA A 182 -6.05 16.69 14.42
N PHE A 183 -6.02 17.00 13.12
CA PHE A 183 -5.80 18.37 12.65
C PHE A 183 -6.92 19.33 13.06
N PRO A 184 -8.22 18.98 12.95
CA PRO A 184 -9.29 19.82 13.49
C PRO A 184 -9.13 20.15 14.97
N GLN A 185 -8.57 19.24 15.77
CA GLN A 185 -8.29 19.49 17.19
C GLN A 185 -7.17 20.52 17.40
N PHE A 186 -6.14 20.57 16.54
CA PHE A 186 -5.11 21.60 16.62
C PHE A 186 -5.65 23.01 16.35
N TYR A 187 -6.62 23.15 15.45
CA TYR A 187 -7.32 24.43 15.25
C TYR A 187 -8.21 24.78 16.45
N LYS A 188 -8.96 23.81 17.01
CA LYS A 188 -9.81 24.03 18.19
C LYS A 188 -9.00 24.42 19.44
N ASN A 189 -7.82 23.84 19.61
CA ASN A 189 -6.94 24.09 20.76
C ASN A 189 -6.05 25.34 20.59
N GLY A 190 -6.14 26.06 19.46
CA GLY A 190 -5.37 27.28 19.20
C GLY A 190 -3.90 27.05 18.87
N PHE A 191 -3.49 25.81 18.59
CA PHE A 191 -2.14 25.49 18.14
C PHE A 191 -1.92 25.96 16.69
N CYS A 192 -2.94 25.78 15.85
CA CYS A 192 -2.93 26.27 14.47
C CYS A 192 -3.64 27.63 14.34
N PRO A 193 -3.16 28.51 13.44
CA PRO A 193 -3.80 29.79 13.20
C PRO A 193 -5.12 29.63 12.42
N SER A 194 -6.10 30.48 12.76
CA SER A 194 -7.36 30.65 12.03
C SER A 194 -7.57 32.13 11.73
N ASP A 195 -8.25 32.44 10.63
CA ASP A 195 -8.57 33.82 10.27
C ASP A 195 -9.67 34.41 11.17
N ALA A 196 -9.95 35.71 11.02
CA ALA A 196 -10.97 36.42 11.80
C ALA A 196 -12.40 35.87 11.59
N ASN A 197 -12.62 35.10 10.51
CA ASN A 197 -13.90 34.47 10.18
C ASN A 197 -13.95 32.99 10.61
N GLY A 198 -12.91 32.49 11.29
CA GLY A 198 -12.80 31.10 11.74
C GLY A 198 -12.37 30.10 10.65
N LYS A 199 -11.94 30.57 9.47
CA LYS A 199 -11.38 29.71 8.43
C LYS A 199 -9.96 29.28 8.83
N PRO A 200 -9.62 27.99 8.71
CA PRO A 200 -8.28 27.52 9.05
C PRO A 200 -7.22 28.10 8.07
N LEU A 201 -6.11 28.59 8.63
CA LEU A 201 -4.95 29.08 7.88
C LEU A 201 -3.88 27.98 7.73
N PRO A 202 -2.91 28.12 6.80
CA PRO A 202 -1.83 27.14 6.64
C PRO A 202 -1.08 26.88 7.95
N CYS A 203 -1.01 25.61 8.36
CA CYS A 203 -0.39 25.22 9.62
C CYS A 203 0.78 24.21 9.40
N PRO A 204 1.96 24.68 8.95
CA PRO A 204 3.13 23.81 8.77
C PRO A 204 3.64 23.22 10.09
N ASP A 205 3.39 23.88 11.22
CA ASP A 205 3.76 23.37 12.55
C ASP A 205 2.97 22.11 12.93
N ALA A 206 1.70 21.97 12.52
CA ALA A 206 0.94 20.75 12.74
C ALA A 206 1.49 19.58 11.92
N TYR A 207 1.92 19.84 10.69
CA TYR A 207 2.61 18.84 9.88
C TYR A 207 3.95 18.45 10.49
N GLY A 208 4.75 19.42 10.93
CA GLY A 208 6.00 19.16 11.65
C GLY A 208 5.82 18.41 12.97
N ALA A 209 4.72 18.66 13.67
CA ALA A 209 4.32 17.93 14.87
C ALA A 209 3.92 16.48 14.56
N LEU A 210 3.25 16.24 13.43
CA LEU A 210 2.93 14.90 12.93
C LEU A 210 4.23 14.14 12.65
N LEU A 211 5.14 14.73 11.87
CA LEU A 211 6.42 14.10 11.51
C LEU A 211 7.25 13.75 12.74
N GLY A 212 7.40 14.68 13.70
CA GLY A 212 8.16 14.40 14.93
C GLY A 212 7.52 13.32 15.79
N THR A 213 6.19 13.29 15.88
CA THR A 213 5.45 12.23 16.59
C THR A 213 5.62 10.88 15.89
N CYS A 214 5.55 10.84 14.56
CA CYS A 214 5.79 9.65 13.76
C CYS A 214 7.22 9.13 13.95
N ALA A 215 8.24 9.98 13.87
CA ALA A 215 9.64 9.59 14.07
C ALA A 215 9.89 8.92 15.43
N VAL A 216 9.24 9.41 16.50
CA VAL A 216 9.36 8.81 17.83
C VAL A 216 8.54 7.52 17.94
N CYS A 217 7.29 7.55 17.49
CA CYS A 217 6.40 6.39 17.59
C CYS A 217 6.85 5.23 16.72
N GLY A 218 7.54 5.46 15.60
CA GLY A 218 8.06 4.41 14.72
C GLY A 218 9.08 3.50 15.40
N LEU A 219 9.67 3.95 16.52
CA LEU A 219 10.49 3.10 17.37
C LEU A 219 9.69 1.91 17.93
N ILE A 220 8.38 2.02 18.11
CA ILE A 220 7.57 0.89 18.60
C ILE A 220 7.55 -0.25 17.57
N GLU A 221 7.42 0.05 16.29
CA GLU A 221 7.42 -0.95 15.23
C GLU A 221 8.79 -1.60 15.10
N VAL A 222 9.87 -0.79 15.17
CA VAL A 222 11.24 -1.29 15.21
C VAL A 222 11.43 -2.26 16.39
N LEU A 223 10.94 -1.91 17.58
CA LEU A 223 11.05 -2.79 18.75
C LEU A 223 10.22 -4.07 18.60
N LEU A 224 9.00 -3.97 18.07
CA LEU A 224 8.11 -5.11 17.84
C LEU A 224 8.63 -6.03 16.72
N SER A 225 9.39 -5.52 15.76
CA SER A 225 9.99 -6.32 14.68
C SER A 225 10.94 -7.41 15.19
N PHE A 226 11.53 -7.24 16.39
CA PHE A 226 12.39 -8.23 17.03
C PHE A 226 11.61 -9.34 17.73
N CYS A 227 10.29 -9.19 17.88
CA CYS A 227 9.43 -10.24 18.38
C CYS A 227 9.27 -11.36 17.32
N PRO A 228 9.06 -12.62 17.74
CA PRO A 228 8.76 -13.71 16.81
C PRO A 228 7.49 -13.41 15.97
N PRO A 229 7.52 -13.55 14.64
CA PRO A 229 6.37 -13.28 13.77
C PRO A 229 5.13 -14.07 14.17
N LYS A 230 5.31 -15.32 14.61
CA LYS A 230 4.23 -16.19 15.08
C LYS A 230 3.46 -15.61 16.27
N ILE A 231 4.13 -14.86 17.15
CA ILE A 231 3.46 -14.18 18.28
C ILE A 231 2.65 -13.00 17.75
N LEU A 232 3.23 -12.21 16.85
CA LEU A 232 2.54 -11.05 16.25
C LEU A 232 1.30 -11.50 15.46
N GLN A 233 1.42 -12.55 14.64
CA GLN A 233 0.29 -13.15 13.90
C GLN A 233 -0.77 -13.76 14.83
N LYS A 234 -0.39 -14.22 16.03
CA LYS A 234 -1.33 -14.72 17.03
C LYS A 234 -2.09 -13.59 17.74
N ILE A 235 -1.42 -12.46 17.99
CA ILE A 235 -2.04 -11.27 18.59
C ILE A 235 -2.94 -10.57 17.56
N PHE A 236 -2.47 -10.50 16.32
CA PHE A 236 -3.13 -9.83 15.20
C PHE A 236 -3.43 -10.82 14.07
N PRO A 237 -4.35 -11.79 14.28
CA PRO A 237 -4.74 -12.73 13.23
C PRO A 237 -5.53 -12.02 12.12
N PRO A 238 -5.76 -12.67 10.96
CA PRO A 238 -6.60 -12.14 9.87
C PRO A 238 -7.98 -11.63 10.33
N LEU A 239 -8.53 -12.23 11.39
CA LEU A 239 -9.78 -11.82 12.03
C LEU A 239 -9.75 -10.40 12.61
N VAL A 240 -8.57 -9.89 12.97
CA VAL A 240 -8.34 -8.54 13.50
C VAL A 240 -7.77 -7.63 12.42
N THR A 241 -6.82 -8.12 11.61
CA THR A 241 -6.17 -7.31 10.56
C THR A 241 -7.13 -6.93 9.43
N GLY A 242 -7.98 -7.86 9.01
CA GLY A 242 -8.95 -7.65 7.93
C GLY A 242 -9.97 -6.52 8.21
N PRO A 243 -10.68 -6.50 9.37
CA PRO A 243 -11.59 -5.41 9.70
C PRO A 243 -10.90 -4.04 9.79
N VAL A 244 -9.65 -3.99 10.29
CA VAL A 244 -8.85 -2.75 10.36
C VAL A 244 -8.58 -2.21 8.97
N VAL A 245 -8.07 -3.05 8.05
CA VAL A 245 -7.78 -2.67 6.65
C VAL A 245 -9.07 -2.25 5.92
N LEU A 246 -10.17 -2.97 6.15
CA LEU A 246 -11.49 -2.62 5.63
C LEU A 246 -11.91 -1.21 6.06
N LEU A 247 -11.78 -0.88 7.34
CA LEU A 247 -12.18 0.42 7.89
C LEU A 247 -11.27 1.57 7.46
N ILE A 248 -9.98 1.31 7.22
CA ILE A 248 -9.09 2.30 6.59
C ILE A 248 -9.66 2.66 5.21
N GLY A 249 -9.88 1.65 4.36
CA GLY A 249 -10.44 1.84 3.03
C GLY A 249 -11.78 2.58 3.06
N THR A 250 -12.75 2.12 3.85
CA THR A 250 -14.09 2.74 3.91
C THR A 250 -14.07 4.17 4.44
N SER A 251 -13.19 4.49 5.41
CA SER A 251 -13.06 5.86 5.93
C SER A 251 -12.52 6.83 4.87
N LEU A 252 -11.67 6.35 3.95
CA LEU A 252 -11.04 7.17 2.93
C LEU A 252 -11.89 7.33 1.67
N VAL A 253 -12.78 6.38 1.38
CA VAL A 253 -13.76 6.48 0.29
C VAL A 253 -14.56 7.80 0.39
N GLN A 254 -14.90 8.24 1.61
CA GLN A 254 -15.58 9.53 1.81
C GLN A 254 -14.78 10.69 1.21
N SER A 255 -13.47 10.76 1.48
CA SER A 255 -12.60 11.84 0.99
C SER A 255 -12.46 11.82 -0.54
N GLY A 256 -12.25 10.63 -1.13
CA GLY A 256 -12.17 10.47 -2.58
C GLY A 256 -13.49 10.86 -3.28
N PHE A 257 -14.62 10.48 -2.69
CA PHE A 257 -15.92 10.82 -3.25
C PHE A 257 -16.24 12.32 -3.10
N GLN A 258 -15.86 12.95 -1.98
CA GLN A 258 -15.98 14.41 -1.82
C GLN A 258 -15.19 15.17 -2.87
N ASP A 259 -13.98 14.72 -3.21
CA ASP A 259 -13.18 15.31 -4.28
C ASP A 259 -13.79 15.07 -5.67
N TRP A 260 -14.41 13.89 -5.89
CA TRP A 260 -15.12 13.57 -7.12
C TRP A 260 -16.23 14.60 -7.39
N VAL A 261 -17.04 14.91 -6.39
CA VAL A 261 -18.18 15.82 -6.55
C VAL A 261 -17.83 17.32 -6.44
N GLY A 262 -16.55 17.69 -6.33
CA GLY A 262 -16.10 19.08 -6.42
C GLY A 262 -15.11 19.55 -5.36
N GLY A 263 -14.75 18.70 -4.39
CA GLY A 263 -13.72 18.99 -3.38
C GLY A 263 -14.23 18.95 -1.93
N SER A 264 -13.39 18.45 -1.03
CA SER A 264 -13.62 18.41 0.42
C SER A 264 -13.85 19.78 1.09
N GLY A 265 -13.09 20.82 0.68
CA GLY A 265 -13.26 22.20 1.16
C GLY A 265 -14.52 22.92 0.67
N CYS A 266 -15.39 22.19 -0.02
CA CYS A 266 -16.53 22.69 -0.77
C CYS A 266 -17.79 21.85 -0.52
N ALA A 267 -17.76 20.97 0.50
CA ALA A 267 -18.75 19.93 0.81
C ALA A 267 -20.04 20.47 1.43
N THR A 268 -20.56 21.57 0.90
CA THR A 268 -21.85 22.16 1.28
C THR A 268 -22.70 22.37 0.02
N PRO A 269 -23.98 21.97 0.04
CA PRO A 269 -24.86 22.19 -1.11
C PRO A 269 -24.91 23.68 -1.48
N GLY A 270 -24.64 24.00 -2.74
CA GLY A 270 -24.70 25.37 -3.28
C GLY A 270 -23.40 26.17 -3.20
N THR A 271 -22.33 25.66 -2.59
CA THR A 271 -21.01 26.33 -2.67
C THR A 271 -20.38 26.16 -4.05
N ILE A 272 -19.74 27.24 -4.52
CA ILE A 272 -19.07 27.30 -5.83
C ILE A 272 -17.61 26.84 -5.67
N CYS A 273 -17.20 25.84 -6.44
CA CYS A 273 -15.91 25.16 -6.34
C CYS A 273 -15.11 25.32 -7.64
N PRO A 274 -13.78 25.53 -7.62
CA PRO A 274 -12.91 25.51 -6.43
C PRO A 274 -13.00 26.77 -5.56
N SER A 275 -13.36 27.91 -6.12
CA SER A 275 -13.70 29.13 -5.38
C SER A 275 -14.59 30.04 -6.23
N PRO A 276 -15.40 30.93 -5.61
CA PRO A 276 -16.13 31.96 -6.35
C PRO A 276 -15.17 32.80 -7.21
N GLY A 277 -15.46 32.93 -8.51
CA GLY A 277 -14.62 33.68 -9.46
C GLY A 277 -13.43 32.89 -10.05
N ALA A 278 -13.21 31.64 -9.65
CA ALA A 278 -12.25 30.77 -10.33
C ALA A 278 -12.75 30.37 -11.73
N PRO A 279 -11.84 30.06 -12.67
CA PRO A 279 -12.22 29.50 -13.95
C PRO A 279 -13.00 28.19 -13.75
N HIS A 280 -14.08 28.02 -14.51
CA HIS A 280 -14.98 26.85 -14.45
C HIS A 280 -15.50 26.53 -13.04
N ALA A 281 -15.72 27.58 -12.23
CA ALA A 281 -16.26 27.37 -10.90
C ALA A 281 -17.74 26.96 -10.97
N LEU A 282 -18.05 25.78 -10.44
CA LEU A 282 -19.38 25.16 -10.51
C LEU A 282 -19.90 24.83 -9.11
N PRO A 283 -21.23 24.72 -8.93
CA PRO A 283 -21.78 24.27 -7.67
C PRO A 283 -21.28 22.86 -7.33
N TRP A 284 -21.05 22.63 -6.04
CA TRP A 284 -20.75 21.30 -5.53
C TRP A 284 -21.82 20.28 -5.98
N GLY A 285 -21.38 19.12 -6.45
CA GLY A 285 -22.25 18.10 -7.03
C GLY A 285 -22.73 18.39 -8.45
N SER A 286 -22.14 19.36 -9.17
CA SER A 286 -22.48 19.60 -10.57
C SER A 286 -22.28 18.35 -11.45
N ALA A 287 -23.12 18.22 -12.49
CA ALA A 287 -23.08 17.08 -13.41
C ALA A 287 -21.73 16.97 -14.13
N GLN A 288 -21.03 18.09 -14.35
CA GLN A 288 -19.71 18.13 -14.96
C GLN A 288 -18.65 17.48 -14.06
N PHE A 289 -18.65 17.77 -12.76
CA PHE A 289 -17.74 17.12 -11.81
C PHE A 289 -18.00 15.62 -11.71
N ILE A 290 -19.27 15.24 -11.59
CA ILE A 290 -19.66 13.82 -11.59
C ILE A 290 -19.20 13.14 -12.88
N GLY A 291 -19.42 13.78 -14.04
CA GLY A 291 -19.01 13.29 -15.36
C GLY A 291 -17.50 13.09 -15.49
N LEU A 292 -16.68 13.99 -14.97
CA LEU A 292 -15.22 13.87 -15.01
C LEU A 292 -14.69 12.68 -14.20
N GLY A 293 -15.14 12.52 -12.95
CA GLY A 293 -14.72 11.35 -12.17
C GLY A 293 -15.37 10.04 -12.64
N PHE A 294 -16.58 10.10 -13.21
CA PHE A 294 -17.23 8.94 -13.82
C PHE A 294 -16.49 8.47 -15.06
N LEU A 295 -16.02 9.41 -15.89
CA LEU A 295 -15.15 9.10 -17.02
C LEU A 295 -13.88 8.39 -16.53
N ALA A 296 -13.24 8.88 -15.48
CA ALA A 296 -12.07 8.22 -14.91
C ALA A 296 -12.41 6.78 -14.47
N PHE A 297 -13.51 6.57 -13.77
CA PHE A 297 -13.96 5.22 -13.40
C PHE A 297 -14.22 4.32 -14.62
N VAL A 298 -14.93 4.82 -15.65
CA VAL A 298 -15.16 4.08 -16.90
C VAL A 298 -13.83 3.72 -17.56
N CYS A 299 -12.87 4.62 -17.63
CA CYS A 299 -11.54 4.34 -18.16
C CYS A 299 -10.83 3.19 -17.40
N ILE A 300 -10.96 3.13 -16.07
CA ILE A 300 -10.43 2.00 -15.28
C ILE A 300 -11.08 0.69 -15.71
N VAL A 301 -12.41 0.65 -15.77
CA VAL A 301 -13.16 -0.54 -16.18
C VAL A 301 -12.80 -0.99 -17.60
N LEU A 302 -12.65 -0.06 -18.54
CA LEU A 302 -12.25 -0.37 -19.92
C LEU A 302 -10.81 -0.89 -20.00
N CYS A 303 -9.89 -0.30 -19.22
CA CYS A 303 -8.51 -0.80 -19.11
C CYS A 303 -8.46 -2.19 -18.51
N GLU A 304 -9.29 -2.50 -17.51
CA GLU A 304 -9.31 -3.83 -16.90
C GLU A 304 -9.92 -4.90 -17.84
N LYS A 305 -10.98 -4.52 -18.56
CA LYS A 305 -11.70 -5.40 -19.48
C LYS A 305 -10.90 -5.74 -20.73
N TRP A 306 -10.26 -4.75 -21.37
CA TRP A 306 -9.62 -4.92 -22.68
C TRP A 306 -8.10 -4.64 -22.69
N GLY A 307 -7.54 -4.12 -21.60
CA GLY A 307 -6.13 -3.77 -21.52
C GLY A 307 -5.21 -4.99 -21.58
N SER A 308 -4.00 -4.76 -22.09
CA SER A 308 -2.89 -5.69 -21.98
C SER A 308 -2.45 -5.86 -20.53
N PRO A 309 -1.61 -6.87 -20.17
CA PRO A 309 -1.09 -7.02 -18.81
C PRO A 309 -0.43 -5.76 -18.25
N PHE A 310 0.28 -4.99 -19.11
CA PHE A 310 0.83 -3.68 -18.76
C PHE A 310 -0.26 -2.67 -18.41
N MET A 311 -1.29 -2.55 -19.26
CA MET A 311 -2.38 -1.60 -19.05
C MET A 311 -3.22 -1.91 -17.81
N LYS A 312 -3.45 -3.19 -17.50
CA LYS A 312 -4.21 -3.60 -16.31
C LYS A 312 -3.53 -3.14 -15.02
N SER A 313 -2.21 -3.34 -14.94
CA SER A 313 -1.39 -2.87 -13.81
C SER A 313 -1.38 -1.35 -13.67
N CYS A 314 -1.47 -0.63 -14.80
CA CYS A 314 -1.42 0.82 -14.86
C CYS A 314 -2.81 1.47 -15.05
N SER A 315 -3.90 0.72 -14.85
CA SER A 315 -5.27 1.14 -15.20
C SER A 315 -5.67 2.45 -14.50
N ILE A 316 -5.27 2.58 -13.24
CA ILE A 316 -5.47 3.76 -12.39
C ILE A 316 -4.77 5.00 -12.99
N VAL A 317 -3.49 4.88 -13.37
CA VAL A 317 -2.73 6.01 -13.94
C VAL A 317 -3.16 6.33 -15.37
N ILE A 318 -3.45 5.33 -16.19
CA ILE A 318 -3.98 5.54 -17.55
C ILE A 318 -5.31 6.29 -17.47
N SER A 319 -6.18 5.90 -16.54
CA SER A 319 -7.43 6.61 -16.26
C SER A 319 -7.19 8.05 -15.83
N LEU A 320 -6.26 8.29 -14.92
CA LEU A 320 -5.88 9.63 -14.47
C LEU A 320 -5.42 10.50 -15.66
N ILE A 321 -4.57 9.97 -16.54
CA ILE A 321 -4.08 10.66 -17.75
C ILE A 321 -5.25 11.00 -18.68
N ILE A 322 -6.10 10.03 -19.01
CA ILE A 322 -7.26 10.24 -19.91
C ILE A 322 -8.23 11.25 -19.30
N GLY A 323 -8.53 11.14 -18.01
CA GLY A 323 -9.38 12.08 -17.28
C GLY A 323 -8.82 13.49 -17.31
N CYS A 324 -7.50 13.66 -17.13
CA CYS A 324 -6.83 14.96 -17.23
C CYS A 324 -6.87 15.53 -18.65
N ILE A 325 -6.69 14.69 -19.69
CA ILE A 325 -6.79 15.14 -21.09
C ILE A 325 -8.19 15.69 -21.38
N VAL A 326 -9.23 14.97 -20.97
CA VAL A 326 -10.61 15.44 -21.16
C VAL A 326 -10.91 16.68 -20.32
N ALA A 327 -10.44 16.72 -19.07
CA ALA A 327 -10.59 17.89 -18.23
C ALA A 327 -9.90 19.14 -18.82
N ALA A 328 -8.70 18.97 -19.39
CA ALA A 328 -7.99 20.03 -20.09
C ALA A 328 -8.71 20.48 -21.37
N ALA A 329 -9.28 19.55 -22.14
CA ALA A 329 -10.11 19.88 -23.30
C ALA A 329 -11.38 20.65 -22.91
N CYS A 330 -11.91 20.40 -21.71
CA CYS A 330 -13.06 21.12 -21.14
C CYS A 330 -12.69 22.42 -20.41
N GLY A 331 -11.41 22.80 -20.35
CA GLY A 331 -10.95 24.05 -19.71
C GLY A 331 -10.71 23.98 -18.20
N TYR A 332 -10.74 22.80 -17.57
CA TYR A 332 -10.51 22.63 -16.12
C TYR A 332 -9.02 22.60 -15.73
N PHE A 333 -8.12 22.98 -16.63
CA PHE A 333 -6.68 22.87 -16.40
C PHE A 333 -6.03 24.23 -16.25
N ASP A 334 -5.36 24.45 -15.13
CA ASP A 334 -4.54 25.64 -14.90
C ASP A 334 -3.06 25.32 -15.10
N ARG A 335 -2.40 26.10 -15.96
CA ARG A 335 -0.97 25.96 -16.27
C ARG A 335 -0.09 26.73 -15.27
N SER A 336 -0.66 27.66 -14.51
CA SER A 336 0.09 28.58 -13.65
C SER A 336 0.95 27.84 -12.63
N THR A 337 0.43 26.77 -12.03
CA THR A 337 1.13 25.91 -11.06
C THR A 337 2.30 25.18 -11.72
N ILE A 338 2.07 24.62 -12.91
CA ILE A 338 3.10 23.89 -13.67
C ILE A 338 4.22 24.83 -14.09
N ASP A 339 3.89 26.03 -14.55
CA ASP A 339 4.88 27.00 -15.01
C ASP A 339 5.68 27.56 -13.83
N ALA A 340 5.05 27.78 -12.67
CA ALA A 340 5.68 28.24 -11.44
C ALA A 340 6.54 27.16 -10.75
N ALA A 341 6.20 25.88 -10.91
CA ALA A 341 6.92 24.78 -10.28
C ALA A 341 8.41 24.75 -10.68
N PRO A 342 9.35 24.48 -9.76
CA PRO A 342 10.76 24.38 -10.09
C PRO A 342 11.04 23.22 -11.06
N VAL A 343 12.13 23.31 -11.83
CA VAL A 343 12.53 22.25 -12.76
C VAL A 343 13.04 21.01 -12.01
N ALA A 344 13.80 21.24 -10.94
CA ALA A 344 14.35 20.20 -10.09
C ALA A 344 14.04 20.49 -8.62
N ASN A 345 13.71 19.45 -7.86
CA ASN A 345 13.51 19.50 -6.42
C ASN A 345 14.31 18.38 -5.75
N PHE A 346 14.80 18.64 -4.54
CA PHE A 346 15.59 17.69 -3.77
C PHE A 346 14.98 17.53 -2.37
N MET A 347 15.39 16.48 -1.68
CA MET A 347 15.03 16.31 -0.27
C MET A 347 15.46 17.53 0.56
N TRP A 348 14.60 17.96 1.48
CA TRP A 348 14.84 19.09 2.40
C TRP A 348 14.93 20.49 1.75
N VAL A 349 14.49 20.66 0.50
CA VAL A 349 14.29 22.02 -0.07
C VAL A 349 13.29 22.83 0.77
N LYS A 350 12.23 22.18 1.26
CA LYS A 350 11.38 22.69 2.34
C LYS A 350 11.61 21.83 3.58
N THR A 351 11.56 22.45 4.75
CA THR A 351 11.67 21.75 6.03
C THR A 351 10.53 22.15 6.93
N PHE A 352 10.14 21.23 7.80
CA PHE A 352 9.09 21.43 8.78
C PHE A 352 9.67 21.32 10.18
N ARG A 353 9.16 22.13 11.11
CA ARG A 353 9.63 22.14 12.48
C ARG A 353 9.21 20.85 13.19
N LEU A 354 10.17 19.96 13.43
CA LEU A 354 9.91 18.73 14.17
C LEU A 354 9.51 19.05 15.62
N SER A 355 8.36 18.57 16.02
CA SER A 355 7.90 18.59 17.41
C SER A 355 7.11 17.31 17.71
N VAL A 356 6.99 16.94 18.98
CA VAL A 356 6.19 15.77 19.39
C VAL A 356 4.90 16.28 20.00
N ALA A 357 3.78 15.93 19.39
CA ALA A 357 2.47 16.29 19.89
C ALA A 357 1.91 15.16 20.75
N GLY A 358 1.81 15.40 22.05
CA GLY A 358 1.32 14.40 23.01
C GLY A 358 -0.07 13.86 22.69
N ASN A 359 -0.93 14.68 22.10
CA ASN A 359 -2.28 14.29 21.67
C ASN A 359 -2.30 13.35 20.45
N MET A 360 -1.20 13.23 19.71
CA MET A 360 -1.11 12.33 18.55
C MET A 360 -0.36 11.03 18.85
N VAL A 361 0.32 10.93 19.99
CA VAL A 361 1.15 9.75 20.31
C VAL A 361 0.33 8.46 20.24
N LEU A 362 -0.80 8.37 20.95
CA LEU A 362 -1.60 7.15 20.99
C LEU A 362 -2.19 6.77 19.60
N PRO A 363 -2.80 7.70 18.83
CA PRO A 363 -3.23 7.43 17.45
C PRO A 363 -2.09 7.07 16.49
N VAL A 364 -0.91 7.68 16.62
CA VAL A 364 0.22 7.35 15.75
C VAL A 364 0.84 5.99 16.13
N LEU A 365 0.79 5.59 17.40
CA LEU A 365 1.16 4.22 17.78
C LEU A 365 0.22 3.20 17.14
N SER A 366 -1.08 3.49 17.00
CA SER A 366 -1.99 2.59 16.28
C SER A 366 -1.67 2.53 14.79
N VAL A 367 -1.31 3.65 14.15
CA VAL A 367 -0.79 3.68 12.76
C VAL A 367 0.37 2.70 12.58
N TYR A 368 1.35 2.69 13.49
CA TYR A 368 2.50 1.80 13.39
C TYR A 368 2.16 0.32 13.63
N ILE A 369 1.20 0.02 14.50
CA ILE A 369 0.69 -1.35 14.65
C ILE A 369 0.00 -1.81 13.34
N VAL A 370 -0.75 -0.92 12.71
CA VAL A 370 -1.39 -1.19 11.41
C VAL A 370 -0.35 -1.39 10.31
N CYS A 371 0.66 -0.52 10.20
CA CYS A 371 1.74 -0.65 9.19
C CYS A 371 2.46 -1.99 9.34
N MET A 372 2.77 -2.39 10.58
CA MET A 372 3.36 -3.70 10.85
C MET A 372 2.46 -4.85 10.36
N MET A 373 1.15 -4.80 10.66
CA MET A 373 0.19 -5.83 10.24
C MET A 373 0.03 -5.90 8.71
N GLU A 374 0.00 -4.74 8.06
CA GLU A 374 -0.05 -4.58 6.61
C GLU A 374 1.24 -5.15 5.98
N THR A 375 2.41 -4.78 6.48
CA THR A 375 3.70 -5.29 6.02
C THR A 375 3.82 -6.81 6.20
N ILE A 376 3.34 -7.39 7.30
CA ILE A 376 3.29 -8.85 7.45
C ILE A 376 2.43 -9.49 6.34
N GLY A 377 1.20 -8.97 6.14
CA GLY A 377 0.28 -9.48 5.12
C GLY A 377 0.83 -9.35 3.70
N ASP A 378 1.37 -8.19 3.38
CA ASP A 378 1.89 -7.88 2.04
C ASP A 378 3.14 -8.66 1.71
N VAL A 379 4.07 -8.83 2.66
CA VAL A 379 5.25 -9.68 2.46
C VAL A 379 4.85 -11.15 2.29
N THR A 380 3.81 -11.60 2.97
CA THR A 380 3.24 -12.95 2.80
C THR A 380 2.66 -13.11 1.39
N ALA A 381 1.83 -12.17 0.96
CA ALA A 381 1.25 -12.16 -0.38
C ALA A 381 2.35 -12.05 -1.46
N THR A 382 3.37 -11.21 -1.26
CA THR A 382 4.52 -11.11 -2.16
C THR A 382 5.28 -12.43 -2.21
N SER A 383 5.44 -13.13 -1.10
CA SER A 383 6.10 -14.44 -1.07
C SER A 383 5.33 -15.47 -1.89
N ASP A 384 4.01 -15.54 -1.72
CA ASP A 384 3.11 -16.42 -2.47
C ASP A 384 3.17 -16.16 -3.99
N VAL A 385 2.92 -14.92 -4.42
CA VAL A 385 2.97 -14.57 -5.86
C VAL A 385 4.37 -14.68 -6.46
N SER A 386 5.41 -14.61 -5.62
CA SER A 386 6.81 -14.79 -6.03
C SER A 386 7.27 -16.26 -5.98
N ARG A 387 6.38 -17.20 -5.66
CA ARG A 387 6.68 -18.64 -5.48
C ARG A 387 7.83 -18.86 -4.48
N GLN A 388 7.75 -18.17 -3.35
CA GLN A 388 8.68 -18.29 -2.23
C GLN A 388 7.97 -18.94 -1.03
N PRO A 389 8.73 -19.48 -0.05
CA PRO A 389 8.12 -20.05 1.14
C PRO A 389 7.24 -19.03 1.88
N VAL A 390 6.04 -19.47 2.25
CA VAL A 390 5.08 -18.73 3.10
C VAL A 390 5.07 -19.24 4.55
N GLU A 391 5.93 -20.22 4.84
CA GLU A 391 6.16 -20.80 6.16
C GLU A 391 7.65 -21.13 6.34
N GLY A 392 8.07 -21.35 7.59
CA GLY A 392 9.43 -21.71 7.96
C GLY A 392 10.37 -20.52 8.24
N ASP A 393 11.63 -20.82 8.58
CA ASP A 393 12.58 -19.83 9.10
C ASP A 393 12.95 -18.73 8.09
N LEU A 394 13.01 -19.07 6.80
CA LEU A 394 13.28 -18.09 5.75
C LEU A 394 12.14 -17.08 5.66
N TYR A 395 10.90 -17.56 5.68
CA TYR A 395 9.70 -16.71 5.67
C TYR A 395 9.65 -15.83 6.92
N ASP A 396 9.81 -16.41 8.11
CA ASP A 396 9.82 -15.66 9.37
C ASP A 396 10.90 -14.58 9.37
N SER A 397 12.09 -14.89 8.83
CA SER A 397 13.18 -13.92 8.69
C SER A 397 12.88 -12.80 7.69
N ARG A 398 12.15 -13.07 6.60
CA ARG A 398 11.71 -12.06 5.63
C ARG A 398 10.67 -11.13 6.25
N ILE A 399 9.75 -11.69 7.04
CA ILE A 399 8.74 -10.91 7.77
C ILE A 399 9.41 -10.00 8.80
N GLN A 400 10.29 -10.54 9.66
CA GLN A 400 11.03 -9.72 10.64
C GLN A 400 11.85 -8.63 9.96
N GLY A 401 12.56 -8.97 8.88
CA GLY A 401 13.35 -7.98 8.14
C GLY A 401 12.49 -6.94 7.44
N GLY A 402 11.32 -7.32 6.95
CA GLY A 402 10.32 -6.43 6.36
C GLY A 402 9.79 -5.42 7.37
N VAL A 403 9.28 -5.89 8.51
CA VAL A 403 8.74 -5.02 9.57
C VAL A 403 9.82 -4.12 10.17
N LEU A 404 11.04 -4.65 10.38
CA LEU A 404 12.15 -3.84 10.88
C LEU A 404 12.50 -2.70 9.93
N ALA A 405 12.59 -3.01 8.63
CA ALA A 405 12.86 -2.02 7.63
C ALA A 405 11.68 -1.06 7.43
N ASP A 406 10.44 -1.50 7.60
CA ASP A 406 9.24 -0.64 7.55
C ASP A 406 9.29 0.45 8.64
N GLY A 407 9.51 0.05 9.90
CA GLY A 407 9.64 0.99 11.01
C GLY A 407 10.84 1.93 10.86
N LEU A 408 12.01 1.41 10.44
CA LEU A 408 13.19 2.24 10.19
C LEU A 408 12.96 3.20 9.01
N ASN A 409 12.38 2.72 7.92
CA ASN A 409 12.06 3.53 6.75
C ASN A 409 11.05 4.62 7.10
N SER A 410 10.06 4.32 7.95
CA SER A 410 9.11 5.32 8.42
C SER A 410 9.76 6.41 9.29
N ILE A 411 10.74 6.06 10.14
CA ILE A 411 11.52 7.06 10.89
C ILE A 411 12.34 7.91 9.93
N ILE A 412 13.02 7.29 8.97
CA ILE A 412 13.83 7.99 7.96
C ILE A 412 12.92 8.87 7.09
N ALA A 413 11.75 8.39 6.68
CA ALA A 413 10.74 9.13 5.93
C ALA A 413 10.30 10.37 6.71
N ALA A 414 10.02 10.25 8.01
CA ALA A 414 9.67 11.39 8.86
C ALA A 414 10.77 12.46 8.91
N LEU A 415 12.04 12.03 9.02
CA LEU A 415 13.19 12.93 8.93
C LEU A 415 13.35 13.54 7.53
N MET A 416 12.93 12.80 6.49
CA MET A 416 12.82 13.19 5.09
C MET A 416 11.54 14.00 4.80
N THR A 417 10.83 14.49 5.81
CA THR A 417 9.59 15.29 5.70
C THR A 417 8.36 14.55 5.19
N ILE A 418 8.38 13.21 5.16
CA ILE A 418 7.28 12.35 4.68
C ILE A 418 6.68 11.56 5.83
N THR A 419 5.37 11.39 5.80
CA THR A 419 4.62 10.63 6.81
C THR A 419 4.96 9.14 6.79
N PRO A 420 4.51 8.35 7.79
CA PRO A 420 4.81 6.92 7.87
C PRO A 420 4.52 6.19 6.56
N MET A 421 5.36 5.21 6.26
CA MET A 421 5.29 4.42 5.05
C MET A 421 5.10 2.95 5.42
N SER A 422 4.52 2.20 4.48
CA SER A 422 4.24 0.77 4.61
C SER A 422 4.52 0.08 3.29
N THR A 423 4.58 -1.25 3.31
CA THR A 423 4.66 -2.06 2.08
C THR A 423 3.37 -1.89 1.26
N PHE A 424 3.49 -1.84 -0.07
CA PHE A 424 2.35 -1.59 -0.97
C PHE A 424 1.88 -2.86 -1.67
N ALA A 425 0.68 -3.34 -1.33
CA ALA A 425 0.06 -4.55 -1.91
C ALA A 425 -0.13 -4.55 -3.44
N GLN A 426 -0.17 -3.37 -4.10
CA GLN A 426 -0.44 -3.27 -5.55
C GLN A 426 0.64 -3.96 -6.38
N ASN A 427 1.87 -4.03 -5.88
CA ASN A 427 2.98 -4.74 -6.51
C ASN A 427 2.65 -6.22 -6.77
N ASN A 428 1.88 -6.87 -5.88
CA ASN A 428 1.52 -8.28 -5.96
C ASN A 428 0.60 -8.55 -7.17
N GLY A 429 -0.30 -7.61 -7.46
CA GLY A 429 -1.12 -7.62 -8.67
C GLY A 429 -0.26 -7.56 -9.95
N VAL A 430 0.76 -6.71 -9.97
CA VAL A 430 1.68 -6.62 -11.11
C VAL A 430 2.50 -7.90 -11.29
N ILE A 431 3.03 -8.48 -10.20
CA ILE A 431 3.82 -9.72 -10.24
C ILE A 431 2.97 -10.88 -10.75
N SER A 432 1.74 -11.03 -10.24
CA SER A 432 0.83 -12.11 -10.66
C SER A 432 0.42 -12.02 -12.14
N LEU A 433 0.26 -10.80 -12.69
CA LEU A 433 -0.07 -10.60 -14.10
C LEU A 433 1.14 -10.74 -15.04
N THR A 434 2.31 -10.27 -14.62
CA THR A 434 3.54 -10.25 -15.45
C THR A 434 4.39 -11.50 -15.29
N GLN A 435 4.12 -12.32 -14.26
CA GLN A 435 4.91 -13.49 -13.87
C GLN A 435 6.40 -13.13 -13.64
N CYS A 436 6.69 -11.93 -13.15
CA CYS A 436 8.04 -11.46 -12.88
C CYS A 436 8.16 -10.90 -11.46
N ALA A 437 8.88 -11.61 -10.60
CA ALA A 437 9.17 -11.20 -9.22
C ALA A 437 10.62 -10.67 -9.07
N ASN A 438 11.28 -10.33 -10.17
CA ASN A 438 12.70 -10.02 -10.17
C ASN A 438 13.02 -8.71 -9.44
N ARG A 439 13.99 -8.75 -8.52
CA ARG A 439 14.39 -7.57 -7.73
C ARG A 439 14.91 -6.43 -8.60
N VAL A 440 15.54 -6.73 -9.73
CA VAL A 440 16.08 -5.72 -10.65
C VAL A 440 14.96 -4.87 -11.26
N ALA A 441 13.78 -5.46 -11.53
CA ALA A 441 12.62 -4.68 -11.97
C ALA A 441 12.15 -3.71 -10.87
N GLY A 442 12.12 -4.18 -9.61
CA GLY A 442 11.85 -3.32 -8.45
C GLY A 442 12.87 -2.17 -8.29
N LEU A 443 14.16 -2.42 -8.52
CA LEU A 443 15.19 -1.37 -8.49
C LEU A 443 15.02 -0.35 -9.63
N TRP A 444 14.62 -0.79 -10.83
CA TRP A 444 14.25 0.14 -11.90
C TRP A 444 13.00 0.97 -11.54
N ALA A 445 12.03 0.38 -10.84
CA ALA A 445 10.88 1.13 -10.33
C ALA A 445 11.32 2.22 -9.34
N CYS A 446 12.23 1.89 -8.42
CA CYS A 446 12.82 2.86 -7.48
C CYS A 446 13.54 4.00 -8.21
N PHE A 447 14.30 3.67 -9.26
CA PHE A 447 14.98 4.66 -10.10
C PHE A 447 13.98 5.61 -10.76
N PHE A 448 12.90 5.10 -11.34
CA PHE A 448 11.87 5.95 -11.95
C PHE A 448 11.17 6.86 -10.94
N LEU A 449 10.85 6.35 -9.74
CA LEU A 449 10.25 7.17 -8.67
C LEU A 449 11.17 8.32 -8.28
N ILE A 450 12.46 8.06 -8.08
CA ILE A 450 13.45 9.10 -7.74
C ILE A 450 13.53 10.14 -8.87
N ILE A 451 13.62 9.69 -10.12
CA ILE A 451 13.71 10.60 -11.28
C ILE A 451 12.44 11.45 -11.42
N MET A 452 11.26 10.85 -11.27
CA MET A 452 9.98 11.58 -11.30
C MET A 452 9.86 12.59 -10.16
N GLY A 453 10.39 12.27 -8.97
CA GLY A 453 10.40 13.17 -7.83
C GLY A 453 11.39 14.33 -7.99
N ILE A 454 12.58 14.08 -8.57
CA ILE A 454 13.57 15.11 -8.88
C ILE A 454 13.00 16.10 -9.89
N PHE A 455 12.36 15.64 -10.97
CA PHE A 455 11.76 16.51 -11.98
C PHE A 455 10.43 17.10 -11.50
N SER A 456 10.49 18.13 -10.67
CA SER A 456 9.33 18.72 -9.95
C SER A 456 8.25 19.33 -10.86
N LYS A 457 8.51 19.54 -12.15
CA LYS A 457 7.43 19.84 -13.13
C LYS A 457 6.39 18.72 -13.19
N PHE A 458 6.81 17.47 -12.97
CA PHE A 458 5.92 16.32 -12.85
C PHE A 458 5.03 16.44 -11.60
N ALA A 459 5.60 16.83 -10.46
CA ALA A 459 4.84 17.07 -9.23
C ALA A 459 3.85 18.24 -9.40
N GLY A 460 4.26 19.34 -10.04
CA GLY A 460 3.38 20.45 -10.40
C GLY A 460 2.21 20.01 -11.28
N ALA A 461 2.47 19.15 -12.28
CA ALA A 461 1.42 18.58 -13.12
C ALA A 461 0.44 17.68 -12.35
N ILE A 462 0.91 16.95 -11.34
CA ILE A 462 0.08 16.14 -10.45
C ILE A 462 -0.79 17.01 -9.54
N VAL A 463 -0.25 18.08 -8.97
CA VAL A 463 -1.01 19.01 -8.11
C VAL A 463 -2.02 19.82 -8.93
N ALA A 464 -1.76 20.06 -10.22
CA ALA A 464 -2.69 20.68 -11.16
C ALA A 464 -3.85 19.77 -11.58
N ILE A 465 -3.88 18.50 -11.15
CA ILE A 465 -4.96 17.57 -11.52
C ILE A 465 -6.28 18.07 -10.92
N PRO A 466 -7.34 18.19 -11.74
CA PRO A 466 -8.65 18.57 -11.23
C PRO A 466 -9.17 17.59 -10.18
N LYS A 467 -9.62 18.13 -9.04
CA LYS A 467 -10.17 17.33 -7.93
C LYS A 467 -11.21 16.29 -8.38
N PRO A 468 -12.15 16.57 -9.31
CA PRO A 468 -13.10 15.56 -9.76
C PRO A 468 -12.47 14.32 -10.42
N VAL A 469 -11.39 14.51 -11.18
CA VAL A 469 -10.65 13.41 -11.83
C VAL A 469 -9.89 12.62 -10.78
N LEU A 470 -9.15 13.32 -9.91
CA LEU A 470 -8.43 12.68 -8.80
C LEU A 470 -9.39 11.93 -7.88
N GLY A 471 -10.57 12.49 -7.61
CA GLY A 471 -11.64 11.91 -6.80
C GLY A 471 -12.19 10.61 -7.38
N GLY A 472 -12.45 10.55 -8.68
CA GLY A 472 -12.89 9.31 -9.34
C GLY A 472 -11.85 8.18 -9.21
N VAL A 473 -10.57 8.51 -9.41
CA VAL A 473 -9.46 7.54 -9.31
C VAL A 473 -9.21 7.12 -7.86
N THR A 474 -9.17 8.06 -6.92
CA THR A 474 -8.94 7.78 -5.49
C THR A 474 -10.11 7.05 -4.84
N THR A 475 -11.35 7.33 -5.24
CA THR A 475 -12.53 6.57 -4.80
C THR A 475 -12.39 5.09 -5.15
N PHE A 476 -11.96 4.79 -6.38
CA PHE A 476 -11.69 3.41 -6.80
C PHE A 476 -10.53 2.80 -5.99
N LEU A 477 -9.43 3.54 -5.82
CA LEU A 477 -8.26 3.12 -5.04
C LEU A 477 -8.64 2.76 -3.59
N PHE A 478 -9.37 3.62 -2.89
CA PHE A 478 -9.80 3.37 -1.50
C PHE A 478 -10.83 2.24 -1.40
N SER A 479 -11.71 2.11 -2.39
CA SER A 479 -12.63 0.96 -2.49
C SER A 479 -11.86 -0.36 -2.68
N SER A 480 -10.78 -0.35 -3.47
CA SER A 480 -9.91 -1.51 -3.65
C SER A 480 -9.16 -1.89 -2.36
N VAL A 481 -8.75 -0.91 -1.55
CA VAL A 481 -8.18 -1.15 -0.21
C VAL A 481 -9.23 -1.80 0.70
N ALA A 482 -10.46 -1.31 0.71
CA ALA A 482 -11.56 -1.91 1.48
C ALA A 482 -11.81 -3.37 1.06
N VAL A 483 -11.83 -3.66 -0.25
CA VAL A 483 -11.97 -5.02 -0.79
C VAL A 483 -10.78 -5.92 -0.41
N SER A 484 -9.57 -5.37 -0.33
CA SER A 484 -8.40 -6.12 0.15
C SER A 484 -8.55 -6.52 1.61
N GLY A 485 -9.12 -5.65 2.46
CA GLY A 485 -9.55 -6.01 3.81
C GLY A 485 -10.53 -7.17 3.84
N ILE A 486 -11.54 -7.18 2.95
CA ILE A 486 -12.49 -8.31 2.82
C ILE A 486 -11.74 -9.59 2.42
N LYS A 487 -10.79 -9.52 1.48
CA LYS A 487 -10.00 -10.69 1.07
C LYS A 487 -9.20 -11.28 2.23
N ILE A 488 -8.65 -10.44 3.12
CA ILE A 488 -7.97 -10.88 4.35
C ILE A 488 -8.96 -11.58 5.28
N ILE A 489 -10.15 -11.02 5.50
CA ILE A 489 -11.20 -11.66 6.32
C ILE A 489 -11.61 -13.01 5.72
N SER A 490 -11.70 -13.10 4.40
CA SER A 490 -12.08 -14.33 3.68
C SER A 490 -10.99 -15.41 3.66
N SER A 491 -9.83 -15.18 4.28
CA SER A 491 -8.78 -16.21 4.43
C SER A 491 -9.02 -17.16 5.61
N ILE A 492 -9.96 -16.85 6.49
CA ILE A 492 -10.30 -17.65 7.67
C ILE A 492 -11.70 -18.26 7.55
N PRO A 493 -11.97 -19.39 8.21
CA PRO A 493 -13.32 -19.94 8.29
C PRO A 493 -14.25 -18.98 9.04
N PHE A 494 -15.48 -18.83 8.56
CA PHE A 494 -16.51 -18.01 9.20
C PHE A 494 -17.26 -18.82 10.27
N THR A 495 -16.58 -19.25 11.32
CA THR A 495 -17.25 -19.95 12.44
C THR A 495 -18.21 -19.01 13.19
N ARG A 496 -19.06 -19.56 14.07
CA ARG A 496 -19.94 -18.73 14.91
C ARG A 496 -19.13 -17.73 15.75
N ARG A 497 -18.00 -18.16 16.32
CA ARG A 497 -17.07 -17.31 17.05
C ARG A 497 -16.52 -16.21 16.16
N ASP A 498 -16.00 -16.57 15.00
CA ASP A 498 -15.28 -15.61 14.14
C ASP A 498 -16.23 -14.52 13.63
N ARG A 499 -17.47 -14.90 13.27
CA ARG A 499 -18.53 -13.94 12.96
C ARG A 499 -18.83 -13.01 14.13
N PHE A 500 -18.85 -13.52 15.36
CA PHE A 500 -19.10 -12.69 16.54
C PHE A 500 -17.96 -11.69 16.79
N VAL A 501 -16.70 -12.15 16.76
CA VAL A 501 -15.52 -11.28 16.94
C VAL A 501 -15.48 -10.20 15.85
N LEU A 502 -15.70 -10.59 14.60
CA LEU A 502 -15.77 -9.67 13.47
C LEU A 502 -16.89 -8.63 13.65
N THR A 503 -18.08 -9.07 14.07
CA THR A 503 -19.22 -8.18 14.35
C THR A 503 -18.89 -7.17 15.44
N ALA A 504 -18.32 -7.63 16.56
CA ALA A 504 -17.97 -6.77 17.69
C ALA A 504 -16.90 -5.74 17.32
N SER A 505 -15.90 -6.15 16.54
CA SER A 505 -14.85 -5.27 16.03
C SER A 505 -15.42 -4.20 15.09
N LEU A 506 -16.17 -4.62 14.06
CA LEU A 506 -16.73 -3.71 13.07
C LEU A 506 -17.79 -2.75 13.63
N MET A 507 -18.54 -3.17 14.65
CA MET A 507 -19.57 -2.34 15.28
C MET A 507 -19.01 -0.98 15.73
N PHE A 508 -17.91 -0.99 16.48
CA PHE A 508 -17.30 0.26 16.96
C PHE A 508 -16.62 1.04 15.84
N GLY A 509 -16.01 0.34 14.87
CA GLY A 509 -15.41 1.01 13.72
C GLY A 509 -16.43 1.75 12.86
N PHE A 510 -17.56 1.10 12.55
CA PHE A 510 -18.66 1.75 11.83
C PHE A 510 -19.32 2.85 12.65
N ALA A 511 -19.48 2.67 13.98
CA ALA A 511 -20.02 3.72 14.83
C ALA A 511 -19.14 4.98 14.79
N ALA A 512 -17.81 4.83 14.95
CA ALA A 512 -16.87 5.94 14.87
C ALA A 512 -16.83 6.59 13.47
N LEU A 513 -17.00 5.79 12.41
CA LEU A 513 -17.06 6.30 11.04
C LEU A 513 -18.33 7.12 10.76
N LEU A 514 -19.49 6.65 11.26
CA LEU A 514 -20.80 7.22 10.94
C LEU A 514 -21.22 8.36 11.89
N VAL A 515 -20.68 8.38 13.12
CA VAL A 515 -21.03 9.37 14.15
C VAL A 515 -19.78 10.20 14.50
N PRO A 516 -19.54 11.33 13.82
CA PRO A 516 -18.37 12.16 14.11
C PRO A 516 -18.50 12.84 15.48
N ASN A 517 -17.37 13.08 16.15
CA ASN A 517 -17.28 13.71 17.48
C ASN A 517 -18.05 12.96 18.60
N TRP A 518 -18.40 11.69 18.42
CA TRP A 518 -19.24 10.92 19.36
C TRP A 518 -18.60 10.76 20.75
N PHE A 519 -17.27 10.77 20.82
CA PHE A 519 -16.52 10.57 22.05
C PHE A 519 -16.00 11.89 22.66
N SER A 520 -16.09 12.99 21.92
CA SER A 520 -15.60 14.31 22.32
C SER A 520 -16.15 14.85 23.65
N GLN A 521 -17.35 14.41 24.08
CA GLN A 521 -17.98 14.87 25.32
C GLN A 521 -17.69 13.97 26.52
N VAL A 522 -17.06 12.81 26.33
CA VAL A 522 -16.76 11.86 27.42
C VAL A 522 -15.69 12.42 28.35
N PHE A 523 -14.70 13.11 27.79
CA PHE A 523 -13.63 13.75 28.54
C PHE A 523 -13.60 15.26 28.26
N THR A 524 -14.19 16.04 29.17
CA THR A 524 -14.26 17.51 29.09
C THR A 524 -13.43 18.16 30.20
N TYR A 525 -12.12 17.95 30.17
CA TYR A 525 -11.23 18.55 31.15
C TYR A 525 -11.00 20.04 30.85
N GLN A 526 -11.43 20.92 31.76
CA GLN A 526 -11.32 22.38 31.64
C GLN A 526 -10.21 23.00 32.52
N GLY A 527 -9.36 22.19 33.15
CA GLY A 527 -8.26 22.71 33.98
C GLY A 527 -7.03 23.12 33.15
N ASP A 528 -6.09 23.80 33.80
CA ASP A 528 -4.88 24.35 33.16
C ASP A 528 -3.78 23.30 32.86
N ASN A 529 -4.03 22.02 33.17
CA ASN A 529 -3.06 20.96 32.92
C ASN A 529 -3.03 20.54 31.45
N ASN A 530 -2.20 21.24 30.67
CA ASN A 530 -1.99 20.97 29.25
C ASN A 530 -1.55 19.53 28.94
N ARG A 531 -0.85 18.84 29.86
CA ARG A 531 -0.41 17.45 29.66
C ARG A 531 -1.57 16.47 29.78
N LEU A 532 -2.42 16.66 30.80
CA LEU A 532 -3.61 15.85 30.98
C LEU A 532 -4.59 16.09 29.83
N LYS A 533 -4.79 17.35 29.43
CA LYS A 533 -5.61 17.70 28.26
C LYS A 533 -5.11 16.97 27.01
N GLY A 534 -3.81 17.05 26.72
CA GLY A 534 -3.21 16.33 25.59
C GLY A 534 -3.42 14.82 25.63
N LEU A 535 -3.31 14.18 26.80
CA LEU A 535 -3.58 12.75 26.95
C LEU A 535 -5.05 12.41 26.66
N LEU A 536 -5.98 13.19 27.18
CA LEU A 536 -7.41 12.99 26.95
C LEU A 536 -7.78 13.22 25.48
N ASP A 537 -7.22 14.25 24.85
CA ASP A 537 -7.35 14.50 23.41
C ASP A 537 -6.82 13.29 22.60
N ALA A 538 -5.71 12.67 23.03
CA ALA A 538 -5.19 11.46 22.39
C ALA A 538 -6.16 10.29 22.45
N VAL A 539 -6.82 10.10 23.60
CA VAL A 539 -7.84 9.06 23.77
C VAL A 539 -9.05 9.37 22.89
N ILE A 540 -9.48 10.63 22.81
CA ILE A 540 -10.59 11.05 21.93
C ILE A 540 -10.26 10.72 20.48
N ILE A 541 -9.09 11.15 19.98
CA ILE A 541 -8.66 10.87 18.60
C ILE A 541 -8.60 9.36 18.34
N PHE A 542 -8.08 8.58 19.28
CA PHE A 542 -8.02 7.12 19.15
C PHE A 542 -9.42 6.48 19.06
N MET A 543 -10.36 6.91 19.90
CA MET A 543 -11.73 6.40 19.94
C MET A 543 -12.57 6.85 18.72
N GLU A 544 -12.27 8.03 18.17
CA GLU A 544 -12.93 8.56 16.97
C GLU A 544 -12.30 8.05 15.66
N THR A 545 -11.12 7.43 15.72
CA THR A 545 -10.48 6.83 14.54
C THR A 545 -11.06 5.44 14.28
N PRO A 546 -11.80 5.21 13.15
CA PRO A 546 -12.58 4.00 12.93
C PRO A 546 -11.81 2.69 13.07
N TYR A 547 -10.66 2.60 12.40
CA TYR A 547 -9.86 1.38 12.41
C TYR A 547 -9.16 1.15 13.76
N SER A 548 -8.85 2.22 14.51
CA SER A 548 -8.11 2.11 15.78
C SER A 548 -8.98 1.45 16.84
N ILE A 549 -10.22 1.93 17.00
CA ILE A 549 -11.17 1.33 17.94
C ILE A 549 -11.59 -0.08 17.53
N ALA A 550 -11.79 -0.32 16.22
CA ALA A 550 -12.14 -1.65 15.72
C ALA A 550 -11.03 -2.67 15.95
N GLY A 551 -9.77 -2.29 15.70
CA GLY A 551 -8.60 -3.14 15.98
C GLY A 551 -8.47 -3.42 17.46
N PHE A 552 -8.58 -2.40 18.32
CA PHE A 552 -8.50 -2.54 19.77
C PHE A 552 -9.57 -3.50 20.32
N VAL A 553 -10.84 -3.28 19.96
CA VAL A 553 -11.94 -4.16 20.37
C VAL A 553 -11.77 -5.56 19.77
N GLY A 554 -11.34 -5.66 18.51
CA GLY A 554 -11.08 -6.93 17.84
C GLY A 554 -10.05 -7.77 18.58
N VAL A 555 -8.92 -7.17 19.00
CA VAL A 555 -7.91 -7.85 19.82
C VAL A 555 -8.51 -8.32 21.15
N ILE A 556 -9.20 -7.45 21.89
CA ILE A 556 -9.78 -7.80 23.20
C ILE A 556 -10.78 -8.95 23.05
N VAL A 557 -11.73 -8.84 22.13
CA VAL A 557 -12.79 -9.84 21.95
C VAL A 557 -12.20 -11.16 21.45
N ASN A 558 -11.21 -11.12 20.55
CA ASN A 558 -10.50 -12.31 20.10
C ASN A 558 -9.76 -13.03 21.25
N LEU A 559 -9.20 -12.29 22.20
CA LEU A 559 -8.52 -12.85 23.38
C LEU A 559 -9.49 -13.39 24.44
N VAL A 560 -10.62 -12.71 24.65
CA VAL A 560 -11.63 -13.10 25.63
C VAL A 560 -12.42 -14.33 25.18
N ILE A 561 -12.80 -14.39 23.90
CA ILE A 561 -13.61 -15.47 23.35
C ILE A 561 -12.70 -16.57 22.83
N ARG A 562 -12.65 -17.67 23.57
CA ARG A 562 -11.88 -18.86 23.19
C ARG A 562 -12.46 -19.53 21.95
N GLN A 563 -11.59 -20.14 21.16
CA GLN A 563 -11.99 -20.96 20.03
C GLN A 563 -12.56 -22.27 20.57
N GLU A 564 -13.88 -22.45 20.43
CA GLU A 564 -14.52 -23.75 20.61
C GLU A 564 -14.26 -24.55 19.34
N PHE A 565 -13.41 -25.58 19.44
CA PHE A 565 -13.29 -26.57 18.37
C PHE A 565 -14.49 -27.50 18.48
N ASP A 566 -15.49 -27.30 17.62
CA ASP A 566 -16.59 -28.26 17.50
C ASP A 566 -16.00 -29.58 16.98
N VAL A 567 -16.00 -30.61 17.83
CA VAL A 567 -15.53 -31.98 17.54
C VAL A 567 -16.22 -32.62 16.31
N ALA A 568 -17.29 -32.00 15.80
CA ALA A 568 -18.05 -32.48 14.67
C ALA A 568 -17.38 -32.24 13.29
N THR A 569 -16.46 -31.28 13.15
CA THR A 569 -15.81 -31.02 11.84
C THR A 569 -14.62 -31.92 11.55
N SER A 570 -14.06 -32.60 12.55
CA SER A 570 -12.97 -33.56 12.34
C SER A 570 -13.41 -34.90 11.75
N ILE A 571 -14.72 -35.14 11.60
CA ILE A 571 -15.23 -36.40 11.02
C ILE A 571 -15.36 -36.30 9.49
N GLU A 572 -15.61 -35.11 8.92
CA GLU A 572 -15.69 -34.95 7.46
C GLU A 572 -14.33 -35.03 6.76
N ASP A 573 -13.22 -34.79 7.47
CA ASP A 573 -11.85 -34.89 6.93
C ASP A 573 -11.25 -36.31 7.03
N LEU A 574 -11.94 -37.27 7.68
CA LEU A 574 -11.43 -38.65 7.89
C LEU A 574 -12.07 -39.71 6.97
N ASP A 575 -13.15 -39.39 6.25
CA ASP A 575 -13.83 -40.33 5.34
C ASP A 575 -13.16 -40.41 3.95
N GLY A 576 -12.00 -39.77 3.76
CA GLY A 576 -11.28 -39.72 2.48
C GLY A 576 -10.15 -40.74 2.29
N THR A 577 -9.84 -41.60 3.27
CA THR A 577 -8.73 -42.58 3.13
C THR A 577 -9.15 -43.98 3.56
N GLU A 578 -9.27 -44.87 2.57
CA GLU A 578 -9.40 -46.31 2.74
C GLU A 578 -8.25 -46.91 3.58
N ASN A 579 -8.65 -47.79 4.50
CA ASN A 579 -7.98 -49.03 4.89
C ASN A 579 -6.50 -48.96 5.32
N VAL A 580 -6.26 -48.70 6.61
CA VAL A 580 -5.07 -49.20 7.30
C VAL A 580 -5.49 -50.25 8.33
N HIS A 581 -5.02 -51.47 8.11
CA HIS A 581 -5.10 -52.62 9.00
C HIS A 581 -4.57 -52.27 10.40
N LEU A 582 -5.38 -52.44 11.44
CA LEU A 582 -4.95 -52.40 12.83
C LEU A 582 -4.44 -53.79 13.25
N PRO A 583 -3.17 -53.96 13.67
CA PRO A 583 -2.78 -55.13 14.44
C PRO A 583 -3.22 -54.95 15.90
N GLY A 584 -3.76 -56.02 16.47
CA GLY A 584 -4.50 -56.04 17.73
C GLY A 584 -3.73 -55.56 18.97
N ALA A 585 -4.48 -54.97 19.89
CA ALA A 585 -4.09 -54.86 21.28
C ALA A 585 -4.85 -55.94 22.07
N GLU A 586 -4.11 -56.96 22.49
CA GLU A 586 -4.55 -57.90 23.51
C GLU A 586 -4.81 -57.17 24.83
N THR A 587 -5.90 -57.59 25.45
CA THR A 587 -6.24 -57.42 26.86
C THR A 587 -5.14 -57.93 27.79
N GLU A 588 -4.73 -57.15 28.80
CA GLU A 588 -4.68 -57.60 30.20
C GLU A 588 -4.27 -56.49 31.20
N LYS A 589 -5.14 -56.33 32.21
CA LYS A 589 -4.98 -55.84 33.60
C LYS A 589 -4.65 -54.38 33.90
#